data_AF-A0AAW9IS97-F1
#
_entry.id   AF-A0AAW9IS97-F1
#
_cell.length_a   1.000
_cell.length_b   1.000
_cell.length_c   1.000
_cell.angle_alpha   90.00
_cell.angle_beta   90.00
_cell.angle_gamma   90.00
#
_symmetry.space_group_name_H-M   'P 1'
#
loop_
_entity.id
_entity.type
_entity.pdbx_description
1 polymer ?
#
loop_
_entity_poly.entity_id
_entity_poly.type
_entity_poly.pdbx_seq_one_letter_code
_entity_poly.pdbx_strand_id
1 'polypeptide(L)'
;ILRNSYYKKYKNSEEFISNLSDLVGVRIECRFIEDEKTIHKMLKKHFNIKGLKGYFYNDDNANIRLELESKQPQKQKNGFGIYRIDGLYQHNNRSIKFELQIKSLVNIFWGEIEHKVIYK
;
A
#
# COMPACT_ATOMS: atom_id res chain seq x y z
N ILE A 1 10.24 10.03 4.11
CA ILE A 1 11.17 10.38 3.01
C ILE A 1 12.29 11.34 3.48
N LEU A 2 12.01 12.59 3.89
CA LEU A 2 13.01 13.51 4.46
C LEU A 2 13.51 13.09 5.84
N ARG A 3 12.59 12.65 6.72
CA ARG A 3 12.87 12.30 8.12
C ARG A 3 13.90 11.17 8.33
N ASN A 4 14.01 10.24 7.38
CA ASN A 4 14.93 9.10 7.47
C ASN A 4 16.16 9.23 6.55
N SER A 5 16.42 10.43 5.98
CA SER A 5 17.55 10.67 5.07
C SER A 5 17.63 9.71 3.88
N TYR A 6 16.51 9.11 3.44
CA TYR A 6 16.50 8.10 2.36
C TYR A 6 17.03 8.65 1.03
N TYR A 7 16.91 9.95 0.80
CA TYR A 7 17.45 10.64 -0.37
C TYR A 7 18.99 10.58 -0.47
N LYS A 8 19.70 10.39 0.65
CA LYS A 8 21.17 10.26 0.64
C LYS A 8 21.67 8.93 0.07
N LYS A 9 20.79 7.94 -0.13
CA LYS A 9 21.15 6.61 -0.66
C LYS A 9 21.17 6.53 -2.18
N TYR A 10 20.69 7.55 -2.88
CA TYR A 10 20.52 7.53 -4.34
C TYR A 10 21.32 8.67 -4.97
N LYS A 11 21.99 8.38 -6.10
CA LYS A 11 22.90 9.33 -6.76
C LYS A 11 22.17 10.37 -7.61
N ASN A 12 20.96 10.06 -8.09
CA ASN A 12 20.14 10.99 -8.86
C ASN A 12 18.69 11.01 -8.33
N SER A 13 17.97 12.09 -8.62
CA SER A 13 16.59 12.33 -8.18
C SER A 13 15.57 11.40 -8.86
N GLU A 14 15.84 10.95 -10.08
CA GLU A 14 14.95 10.11 -10.88
C GLU A 14 14.92 8.67 -10.38
N GLU A 15 16.07 8.09 -10.06
CA GLU A 15 16.25 6.79 -9.40
C GLU A 15 15.66 6.81 -7.99
N PHE A 16 15.79 7.93 -7.29
CA PHE A 16 15.13 8.10 -5.99
C PHE A 16 13.60 8.07 -6.11
N ILE A 17 13.02 8.89 -6.99
CA ILE A 17 11.58 8.97 -7.20
C ILE A 17 11.00 7.63 -7.68
N SER A 18 11.68 6.95 -8.61
CA SER A 18 11.25 5.66 -9.15
C SER A 18 11.35 4.51 -8.14
N ASN A 19 12.14 4.65 -7.07
CA ASN A 19 12.27 3.64 -6.02
C ASN A 19 11.40 3.89 -4.79
N LEU A 20 10.78 5.06 -4.64
CA LEU A 20 9.85 5.36 -3.55
C LEU A 20 8.55 4.56 -3.75
N SER A 21 8.29 3.61 -2.85
CA SER A 21 7.08 2.77 -2.87
C SER A 21 5.82 3.53 -2.45
N ASP A 22 5.99 4.63 -1.72
CA ASP A 22 4.93 5.43 -1.09
C ASP A 22 4.75 6.81 -1.74
N LEU A 23 5.32 7.05 -2.93
CA LEU A 23 5.14 8.31 -3.65
C LEU A 23 3.65 8.57 -3.94
N VAL A 24 2.93 7.52 -4.29
CA VAL A 24 1.47 7.53 -4.47
C VAL A 24 0.86 6.62 -3.41
N GLY A 25 0.02 7.19 -2.56
CA GLY A 25 -0.75 6.46 -1.56
C GLY A 25 -2.23 6.46 -1.92
N VAL A 26 -2.82 5.27 -2.06
CA VAL A 26 -4.25 5.05 -2.26
C VAL A 26 -4.82 4.44 -0.99
N ARG A 27 -6.00 4.89 -0.57
CA ARG A 27 -6.69 4.34 0.60
C ARG A 27 -8.13 3.99 0.25
N ILE A 28 -8.54 2.79 0.62
CA ILE A 28 -9.94 2.38 0.67
C ILE A 28 -10.41 2.53 2.11
N GLU A 29 -11.41 3.39 2.30
CA GLU A 29 -12.02 3.62 3.61
C GLU A 29 -13.32 2.84 3.74
N CYS A 30 -13.51 2.19 4.89
CA CYS A 30 -14.70 1.41 5.19
C CYS A 30 -15.24 1.76 6.57
N ARG A 31 -16.49 1.39 6.86
CA ARG A 31 -17.14 1.80 8.10
C ARG A 31 -16.64 0.97 9.28
N PHE A 32 -16.58 -0.35 9.14
CA PHE A 32 -16.28 -1.28 10.23
C PHE A 32 -14.95 -1.98 10.04
N ILE A 33 -14.33 -2.44 11.14
CA ILE A 33 -13.02 -3.13 11.11
C ILE A 33 -13.13 -4.46 10.35
N GLU A 34 -14.27 -5.14 10.46
CA GLU A 34 -14.53 -6.41 9.79
C GLU A 34 -14.54 -6.26 8.26
N ASP A 35 -14.95 -5.10 7.76
CA ASP A 35 -15.01 -4.80 6.32
C ASP A 35 -13.62 -4.77 5.69
N GLU A 36 -12.57 -4.41 6.44
CA GLU A 36 -11.20 -4.38 5.92
C GLU A 36 -10.77 -5.76 5.40
N LYS A 37 -11.11 -6.82 6.16
CA LYS A 37 -10.84 -8.21 5.78
C LYS A 37 -11.67 -8.63 4.57
N THR A 38 -12.92 -8.19 4.50
CA THR A 38 -13.83 -8.47 3.39
C THR A 38 -13.33 -7.84 2.11
N ILE A 39 -12.94 -6.56 2.14
CA ILE A 39 -12.36 -5.83 1.01
C ILE A 39 -11.06 -6.48 0.55
N HIS A 40 -10.16 -6.84 1.47
CA HIS A 40 -8.92 -7.55 1.11
C HIS A 40 -9.19 -8.89 0.39
N LYS A 41 -10.20 -9.65 0.83
CA LYS A 41 -10.64 -10.87 0.13
C LYS A 41 -11.21 -10.55 -1.25
N MET A 42 -11.96 -9.46 -1.40
CA MET A 42 -12.49 -9.01 -2.69
C MET A 42 -11.36 -8.64 -3.65
N LEU A 43 -10.32 -7.93 -3.18
CA LEU A 43 -9.13 -7.63 -3.98
C LEU A 43 -8.46 -8.93 -4.47
N LYS A 44 -8.25 -9.93 -3.59
CA LYS A 44 -7.69 -11.23 -4.00
C LYS A 44 -8.54 -11.98 -5.03
N LYS A 45 -9.86 -11.83 -4.97
CA LYS A 45 -10.77 -12.44 -5.96
C LYS A 45 -10.76 -11.68 -7.29
N HIS A 46 -10.65 -10.36 -7.23
CA HIS A 46 -10.70 -9.51 -8.42
C HIS A 46 -9.36 -9.52 -9.16
N PHE A 47 -8.24 -9.44 -8.45
CA PHE A 47 -6.88 -9.59 -8.97
C PHE A 47 -6.48 -11.08 -8.93
N ASN A 48 -7.03 -11.85 -9.85
CA ASN A 48 -6.98 -13.32 -9.85
C ASN A 48 -5.86 -13.92 -10.71
N ILE A 49 -5.15 -13.12 -11.52
CA ILE A 49 -4.09 -13.60 -12.41
C ILE A 49 -2.73 -13.41 -11.75
N LYS A 50 -1.97 -14.50 -11.56
CA LYS A 50 -0.65 -14.45 -10.94
C LYS A 50 0.38 -13.87 -11.92
N GLY A 51 1.03 -12.79 -11.50
CA GLY A 51 2.20 -12.20 -12.16
C GLY A 51 3.52 -12.62 -11.51
N LEU A 52 4.53 -11.76 -11.62
CA LEU A 52 5.86 -12.00 -11.08
C LEU A 52 5.97 -11.52 -9.63
N LYS A 53 6.81 -12.20 -8.83
CA LYS A 53 7.19 -11.78 -7.46
C LYS A 53 6.00 -11.50 -6.51
N GLY A 54 4.96 -12.32 -6.57
CA GLY A 54 3.78 -12.20 -5.69
C GLY A 54 2.75 -11.15 -6.11
N TYR A 55 2.98 -10.45 -7.23
CA TYR A 55 2.02 -9.51 -7.79
C TYR A 55 0.91 -10.23 -8.56
N PHE A 56 -0.31 -9.74 -8.44
CA PHE A 56 -1.49 -10.22 -9.15
C PHE A 56 -2.16 -9.07 -9.91
N TYR A 57 -2.85 -9.40 -11.01
CA TYR A 57 -3.58 -8.47 -11.87
C TYR A 57 -4.90 -9.11 -12.33
N ASN A 58 -5.68 -8.37 -13.13
CA ASN A 58 -6.91 -8.87 -13.75
C ASN A 58 -6.96 -8.50 -15.24
N ASP A 59 -7.91 -9.10 -15.96
CA ASP A 59 -8.08 -8.84 -17.40
C ASP A 59 -8.64 -7.44 -17.69
N ASP A 60 -9.41 -6.87 -16.75
CA ASP A 60 -9.98 -5.52 -16.89
C ASP A 60 -8.89 -4.45 -17.00
N ASN A 61 -7.80 -4.61 -16.25
CA ASN A 61 -6.67 -3.68 -16.26
C ASN A 61 -5.35 -4.34 -15.82
N ALA A 62 -4.66 -4.97 -16.76
CA ALA A 62 -3.36 -5.61 -16.53
C ALA A 62 -2.22 -4.64 -16.13
N ASN A 63 -2.43 -3.32 -16.27
CA ASN A 63 -1.46 -2.31 -15.90
C ASN A 63 -1.40 -2.07 -14.40
N ILE A 64 -2.46 -2.40 -13.65
CA ILE A 64 -2.48 -2.32 -12.19
C ILE A 64 -2.19 -3.70 -11.62
N ARG A 65 -1.18 -3.78 -10.76
CA ARG A 65 -0.80 -5.02 -10.08
C ARG A 65 -0.68 -4.79 -8.59
N LEU A 66 -1.12 -5.77 -7.80
CA LEU A 66 -1.06 -5.72 -6.34
C LEU A 66 -0.29 -6.93 -5.81
N GLU A 67 0.62 -6.72 -4.86
CA GLU A 67 1.30 -7.80 -4.16
C GLU A 67 0.34 -8.43 -3.15
N LEU A 68 -0.18 -9.62 -3.47
CA LEU A 68 -1.23 -10.28 -2.69
C LEU A 68 -0.80 -11.63 -2.09
N GLU A 69 0.48 -12.01 -2.23
CA GLU A 69 1.04 -13.23 -1.67
C GLU A 69 1.44 -13.03 -0.19
N SER A 70 1.85 -11.82 0.20
CA SER A 70 2.21 -11.50 1.58
C SER A 70 1.07 -11.73 2.58
N LYS A 71 1.44 -12.10 3.81
CA LYS A 71 0.51 -12.22 4.94
C LYS A 71 -0.06 -10.85 5.31
N GLN A 72 -1.38 -10.77 5.37
CA GLN A 72 -2.13 -9.57 5.75
C GLN A 72 -3.15 -9.91 6.85
N PRO A 73 -3.48 -8.96 7.76
CA PRO A 73 -2.88 -7.64 7.88
C PRO A 73 -1.43 -7.69 8.42
N GLN A 74 -0.62 -6.69 8.08
CA GLN A 74 0.71 -6.49 8.65
C GLN A 74 0.59 -5.94 10.08
N LYS A 75 1.42 -6.41 11.02
CA LYS A 75 1.47 -5.84 12.37
C LYS A 75 2.26 -4.52 12.37
N GLN A 76 1.66 -3.49 12.93
CA GLN A 76 2.30 -2.21 13.18
C GLN A 76 3.06 -2.21 14.52
N LYS A 77 3.93 -1.21 14.73
CA LYS A 77 4.72 -1.05 15.97
C LYS A 77 3.84 -0.82 17.21
N ASN A 78 2.67 -0.23 17.03
CA ASN A 78 1.68 0.02 18.07
C ASN A 78 0.83 -1.23 18.40
N GLY A 79 1.09 -2.37 17.75
CA GLY A 79 0.38 -3.63 17.97
C GLY A 79 -0.87 -3.86 17.10
N PHE A 80 -1.37 -2.82 16.42
CA PHE A 80 -2.54 -2.93 15.53
C PHE A 80 -2.17 -3.56 14.17
N GLY A 81 -3.16 -4.18 13.53
CA GLY A 81 -3.03 -4.70 12.18
C GLY A 81 -3.38 -3.64 11.14
N ILE A 82 -2.63 -3.59 10.04
CA ILE A 82 -2.96 -2.76 8.87
C ILE A 82 -2.92 -3.60 7.60
N TYR A 83 -3.93 -3.44 6.75
CA TYR A 83 -3.86 -3.92 5.37
C TYR A 83 -3.09 -2.89 4.56
N ARG A 84 -1.82 -3.21 4.27
CA ARG A 84 -0.91 -2.37 3.50
C ARG A 84 -0.33 -3.22 2.37
N ILE A 85 -0.76 -2.94 1.16
CA ILE A 85 -0.49 -3.74 -0.04
C ILE A 85 0.39 -2.91 -0.97
N ASP A 86 1.49 -3.50 -1.43
CA ASP A 86 2.33 -2.86 -2.44
C ASP A 86 1.67 -2.97 -3.81
N GLY A 87 1.63 -1.86 -4.53
CA GLY A 87 1.03 -1.74 -5.84
C GLY A 87 2.05 -1.32 -6.90
N LEU A 88 1.79 -1.73 -8.14
CA LEU A 88 2.57 -1.37 -9.31
C LEU A 88 1.64 -0.95 -10.43
N TYR A 89 1.82 0.25 -10.96
CA TYR A 89 1.18 0.72 -12.17
C TYR A 89 2.19 0.77 -13.32
N GLN A 90 1.89 0.10 -14.43
CA GLN A 90 2.77 0.05 -15.61
C GLN A 90 2.15 0.80 -16.78
N HIS A 91 2.87 1.78 -17.33
CA HIS A 91 2.42 2.53 -18.51
C HIS A 91 3.61 3.02 -19.33
N ASN A 92 3.58 2.81 -20.65
CA ASN A 92 4.62 3.25 -21.59
C ASN A 92 6.06 2.94 -21.13
N ASN A 93 6.31 1.68 -20.75
CA ASN A 93 7.60 1.20 -20.24
C ASN A 93 8.08 1.84 -18.91
N ARG A 94 7.23 2.62 -18.25
CA ARG A 94 7.48 3.15 -16.90
C ARG A 94 6.67 2.35 -15.89
N SER A 95 7.26 2.16 -14.72
CA SER A 95 6.62 1.51 -13.59
C SER A 95 6.57 2.48 -12.42
N ILE A 96 5.38 2.72 -11.90
CA ILE A 96 5.15 3.58 -10.73
C ILE A 96 4.71 2.67 -9.59
N LYS A 97 5.46 2.69 -8.50
CA LYS A 97 5.06 1.99 -7.27
C LYS A 97 4.08 2.85 -6.51
N PHE A 98 3.07 2.21 -5.92
CA PHE A 98 2.13 2.87 -5.04
C PHE A 98 1.81 1.98 -3.85
N GLU A 99 1.26 2.56 -2.80
CA GLU A 99 0.80 1.83 -1.63
C GLU A 99 -0.73 1.87 -1.58
N LEU A 100 -1.36 0.70 -1.41
CA LEU A 100 -2.78 0.59 -1.14
C LEU A 100 -3.01 0.24 0.33
N GLN A 101 -3.72 1.11 1.04
CA GLN A 101 -4.19 0.84 2.40
C GLN A 101 -5.69 0.55 2.41
N ILE A 102 -6.13 -0.37 3.27
CA ILE A 102 -7.55 -0.54 3.61
C ILE A 102 -7.69 -0.20 5.08
N LYS A 103 -8.57 0.75 5.40
CA LYS A 103 -8.79 1.19 6.78
C LYS A 103 -10.26 1.45 7.08
N SER A 104 -10.68 1.05 8.26
CA SER A 104 -11.94 1.42 8.85
C SER A 104 -11.87 2.83 9.45
N LEU A 105 -13.03 3.47 9.62
CA LEU A 105 -13.12 4.77 10.29
C LEU A 105 -12.49 4.74 11.69
N VAL A 106 -12.65 3.64 12.42
CA VAL A 106 -12.05 3.45 13.75
C VAL A 106 -10.52 3.43 13.67
N ASN A 107 -9.94 2.68 12.74
CA ASN A 107 -8.48 2.61 12.57
C ASN A 107 -7.88 3.90 12.01
N ILE A 108 -8.64 4.66 11.21
CA ILE A 108 -8.24 6.02 10.78
C ILE A 108 -8.18 6.93 11.99
N PHE A 109 -9.25 6.98 12.79
CA PHE A 109 -9.33 7.83 13.97
C PHE A 109 -8.19 7.56 14.96
N TRP A 110 -7.93 6.30 15.28
CA TRP A 110 -6.79 5.94 16.14
C TRP A 110 -5.45 6.38 15.56
N GLY A 111 -5.25 6.22 14.25
CA GLY A 111 -4.04 6.67 13.57
C GLY A 111 -3.84 8.19 13.63
N GLU A 112 -4.91 8.97 13.55
CA GLU A 112 -4.85 10.44 13.70
C GLU A 112 -4.50 10.86 15.12
N ILE A 113 -5.09 10.22 16.12
CA ILE A 113 -4.77 10.47 17.53
C ILE A 113 -3.31 10.15 17.81
N GLU A 114 -2.82 8.99 17.37
CA GLU A 114 -1.42 8.61 17.52
C GLU A 114 -0.48 9.64 16.87
N HIS A 115 -0.80 10.09 15.65
CA HIS A 115 -0.02 11.12 14.98
C HIS A 115 -0.01 12.44 15.77
N LYS A 116 -1.16 12.90 16.31
CA LYS A 116 -1.22 14.14 17.11
C LYS A 116 -0.49 14.02 18.45
N VAL A 117 -0.48 12.84 19.06
CA VAL A 117 0.18 12.61 20.36
C VAL A 117 1.70 12.49 20.21
N ILE A 118 2.17 11.77 19.18
CA ILE A 118 3.61 11.51 18.96
C ILE A 118 4.35 12.74 18.39
N TYR A 119 3.67 13.58 17.60
CA TYR A 119 4.27 14.75 16.95
C TYR A 119 4.01 16.07 17.69
N LYS A 120 3.80 16.01 19.01
CA LYS A 120 3.96 17.20 19.85
C LYS A 120 5.41 17.68 19.86
#